data_AF-A0A7C5HV05-F1
#
_entry.id   AF-A0A7C5HV05-F1
#
_cell.length_a   1.000
_cell.length_b   1.000
_cell.length_c   1.000
_cell.angle_alpha   90.00
_cell.angle_beta   90.00
_cell.angle_gamma   90.00
#
_symmetry.space_group_name_H-M   'P 1'
#
loop_
_entity.id
_entity.type
_entity.pdbx_description
1 polymer ?
#
loop_
_entity_poly.entity_id
_entity_poly.type
_entity_poly.pdbx_seq_one_letter_code
_entity_poly.pdbx_strand_id
1 'polypeptide(L)'
;MRSLTKYKKGFTLIELLVVIAIISLLASTVLVSLNEARAKARDARRLQEIKQIQTALEVFHINHGYYPNEGNCDGSICASTCWCWDDLTHGDSYLYKDLRNEDLLSVLPKDPINNANYRYQYEPGCHIDGKAQYYDLRVKLETTGKWYVLTNGIPTDSPQCDSSW
;
A
#
# COMPACT_ATOMS: atom_id res chain seq x y z
N MET A 1 47.69 58.25 -18.71
CA MET A 1 46.76 57.18 -18.28
C MET A 1 46.31 56.40 -19.50
N ARG A 2 46.73 55.13 -19.66
CA ARG A 2 46.24 54.27 -20.75
C ARG A 2 44.91 53.66 -20.32
N SER A 3 43.82 54.04 -20.99
CA SER A 3 42.50 53.45 -20.79
C SER A 3 42.45 52.07 -21.44
N LEU A 4 42.28 51.02 -20.63
CA LEU A 4 42.08 49.66 -21.10
C LEU A 4 40.59 49.47 -21.43
N THR A 5 40.23 49.65 -22.70
CA THR A 5 38.86 49.39 -23.18
C THR A 5 38.56 47.89 -23.09
N LYS A 6 37.68 47.53 -22.15
CA LYS A 6 37.21 46.16 -21.91
C LYS A 6 36.29 45.76 -23.06
N TYR A 7 36.73 44.85 -23.93
CA TYR A 7 35.87 44.26 -24.97
C TYR A 7 34.69 43.55 -24.31
N LYS A 8 33.47 44.04 -24.53
CA LYS A 8 32.25 43.33 -24.13
C LYS A 8 32.06 42.16 -25.09
N LYS A 9 32.27 40.93 -24.60
CA LYS A 9 31.94 39.71 -25.34
C LYS A 9 30.41 39.60 -25.42
N GLY A 10 29.87 39.63 -26.64
CA GLY A 10 28.46 39.32 -26.90
C GLY A 10 28.25 37.82 -27.02
N PHE A 11 27.10 37.34 -26.57
CA PHE A 11 26.67 35.95 -26.80
C PHE A 11 26.29 35.77 -28.27
N THR A 12 26.77 34.71 -28.90
CA THR A 12 26.35 34.33 -30.25
C THR A 12 25.02 33.57 -30.19
N LEU A 13 24.22 33.67 -31.26
CA LEU A 13 22.97 32.90 -31.38
C LEU A 13 23.22 31.39 -31.33
N ILE A 14 24.35 30.93 -31.87
CA ILE A 14 24.72 29.51 -31.87
C ILE A 14 25.07 29.01 -30.46
N GLU A 15 25.74 29.82 -29.63
CA GLU A 15 26.00 29.47 -28.23
C GLU A 15 24.70 29.29 -27.44
N LEU A 16 23.72 30.19 -27.64
CA LEU A 16 22.42 30.07 -26.98
C LEU A 16 21.65 28.82 -27.46
N LEU A 17 21.73 28.53 -28.76
CA LEU A 17 21.07 27.38 -29.37
C LEU A 17 21.62 26.04 -28.83
N VAL A 18 22.94 25.92 -28.71
CA VAL A 18 23.57 24.70 -28.17
C VAL A 18 23.20 24.50 -26.70
N VAL A 19 23.09 25.57 -25.91
CA VAL A 19 22.74 25.48 -24.49
C VAL A 19 21.32 24.94 -24.30
N ILE A 20 20.33 25.46 -25.02
CA ILE A 20 18.95 24.96 -24.91
C ILE A 20 18.82 23.52 -25.42
N ALA A 21 19.62 23.13 -26.43
CA ALA A 21 19.67 21.77 -26.92
C ALA A 21 20.17 20.80 -25.83
N ILE A 22 21.24 21.16 -25.11
CA ILE A 22 21.77 20.33 -24.02
C ILE A 22 20.81 20.29 -22.83
N ILE A 23 20.23 21.43 -22.44
CA ILE A 23 19.27 21.48 -21.31
C ILE A 23 18.03 20.63 -21.60
N SER A 24 17.47 20.70 -22.80
CA SER A 24 16.29 19.90 -23.17
C SER A 24 16.57 18.40 -23.16
N LEU A 25 17.76 17.98 -23.62
CA LEU A 25 18.20 16.60 -23.55
C LEU A 25 18.29 16.12 -22.10
N LEU A 26 19.00 16.86 -21.23
CA LEU A 26 19.14 16.51 -19.82
C LEU A 26 17.79 16.51 -19.10
N ALA A 27 16.97 17.53 -19.30
CA ALA A 27 15.65 17.65 -18.68
C ALA A 27 14.73 16.47 -19.03
N SER A 28 14.76 15.98 -20.27
CA SER A 28 13.94 14.82 -20.68
C SER A 28 14.26 13.56 -19.88
N THR A 29 15.54 13.28 -19.62
CA THR A 29 15.98 12.10 -18.85
C THR A 29 15.60 12.21 -17.37
N VAL A 30 15.68 13.41 -16.81
CA VAL A 30 15.31 13.69 -15.41
C VAL A 30 13.80 13.47 -15.18
N LEU A 31 12.96 13.86 -16.14
CA LEU A 31 11.50 13.69 -16.00
C LEU A 31 11.07 12.22 -15.91
N VAL A 32 11.67 11.34 -16.72
CA VAL A 32 11.36 9.90 -16.68
C VAL A 32 11.77 9.29 -15.34
N SER A 33 12.98 9.58 -14.87
CA SER A 33 13.47 9.06 -13.59
C SER A 33 12.69 9.58 -12.38
N LEU A 34 12.19 10.83 -12.43
CA LEU A 34 11.37 11.41 -11.37
C LEU A 34 10.03 10.68 -11.21
N ASN A 35 9.39 10.27 -12.30
CA ASN A 35 8.12 9.54 -12.24
C ASN A 35 8.28 8.18 -11.56
N GLU A 36 9.35 7.45 -11.88
CA GLU A 36 9.67 6.17 -11.24
C GLU A 36 10.00 6.36 -9.75
N ALA A 37 10.78 7.39 -9.40
CA ALA A 37 11.13 7.69 -8.02
C ALA A 37 9.89 8.00 -7.15
N ARG A 38 8.91 8.73 -7.71
CA ARG A 38 7.63 9.01 -7.03
C ARG A 38 6.81 7.75 -6.78
N ALA A 39 6.76 6.83 -7.74
CA ALA A 39 6.07 5.54 -7.58
C ALA A 39 6.74 4.70 -6.47
N LYS A 40 8.07 4.62 -6.47
CA LYS A 40 8.84 3.93 -5.40
C LYS A 40 8.59 4.53 -4.01
N ALA A 41 8.53 5.86 -3.91
CA ALA A 41 8.24 6.53 -2.64
C ALA A 41 6.83 6.21 -2.12
N ARG A 42 5.82 6.13 -3.01
CA ARG A 42 4.46 5.72 -2.62
C ARG A 42 4.41 4.24 -2.21
N ASP A 43 5.11 3.37 -2.92
CA ASP A 43 5.22 1.95 -2.54
C ASP A 43 5.89 1.77 -1.17
N ALA A 44 6.95 2.53 -0.87
CA ALA A 44 7.58 2.51 0.45
C ALA A 44 6.59 2.90 1.56
N ARG A 45 5.76 3.93 1.31
CA ARG A 45 4.70 4.34 2.23
C ARG A 45 3.64 3.23 2.39
N ARG A 46 3.20 2.59 1.31
CA ARG A 46 2.26 1.46 1.35
C ARG A 46 2.77 0.31 2.20
N LEU A 47 4.04 -0.04 2.03
CA LEU A 47 4.70 -1.10 2.78
C LEU A 47 4.87 -0.77 4.27
N GLN A 48 5.00 0.52 4.62
CA GLN A 48 5.02 0.94 6.02
C GLN A 48 3.62 0.86 6.64
N GLU A 49 2.61 1.37 5.93
CA GLU A 49 1.22 1.40 6.38
C GLU A 49 0.65 -0.01 6.58
N ILE A 50 0.91 -0.94 5.65
CA ILE A 50 0.47 -2.35 5.78
C ILE A 50 1.11 -3.04 7.00
N LYS A 51 2.37 -2.72 7.33
CA LYS A 51 3.05 -3.25 8.51
C LYS A 51 2.48 -2.70 9.82
N GLN A 52 1.99 -1.47 9.82
CA GLN A 52 1.31 -0.90 10.98
C GLN A 52 0.00 -1.65 11.25
N ILE A 53 -0.77 -1.95 10.21
CA ILE A 53 -1.98 -2.78 10.31
C ILE A 53 -1.64 -4.18 10.82
N GLN A 54 -0.63 -4.83 10.25
CA GLN A 54 -0.14 -6.12 10.73
C GLN A 54 0.19 -6.08 12.23
N THR A 55 0.93 -5.06 12.68
CA THR A 55 1.29 -4.94 14.10
C THR A 55 0.04 -4.83 14.98
N ALA A 56 -0.96 -4.06 14.56
CA ALA A 56 -2.24 -3.95 15.28
C ALA A 56 -2.99 -5.29 15.33
N LEU A 57 -3.00 -6.06 14.23
CA LEU A 57 -3.58 -7.40 14.16
C LEU A 57 -2.90 -8.37 15.12
N GLU A 58 -1.56 -8.38 15.18
CA GLU A 58 -0.83 -9.25 16.11
C GLU A 58 -1.11 -8.91 17.57
N VAL A 59 -1.21 -7.61 17.91
CA VAL A 59 -1.57 -7.18 19.27
C VAL A 59 -3.01 -7.58 19.62
N PHE A 60 -3.94 -7.43 18.67
CA PHE A 60 -5.32 -7.90 18.85
C PHE A 60 -5.37 -9.40 19.13
N HIS A 61 -4.62 -10.20 18.37
CA HIS A 61 -4.53 -11.64 18.59
C HIS A 61 -3.93 -11.99 19.96
N ILE A 62 -2.93 -11.25 20.45
CA ILE A 62 -2.39 -11.43 21.80
C ILE A 62 -3.48 -11.19 22.87
N ASN A 63 -4.37 -10.23 22.66
CA ASN A 63 -5.42 -9.89 23.62
C ASN A 63 -6.58 -10.89 23.61
N HIS A 64 -6.95 -11.42 22.44
CA HIS A 64 -8.18 -12.20 22.25
C HIS A 64 -7.99 -13.67 21.89
N GLY A 65 -6.82 -14.04 21.39
CA GLY A 65 -6.54 -15.38 20.85
C GLY A 65 -7.21 -15.66 19.51
N TYR A 66 -7.62 -14.63 18.78
CA TYR A 66 -8.17 -14.70 17.42
C TYR A 66 -7.98 -13.36 16.71
N TYR A 67 -8.14 -13.35 15.38
CA TYR A 67 -8.10 -12.13 14.57
C TYR A 67 -9.49 -11.56 14.30
N PRO A 68 -9.64 -10.25 14.09
CA PRO A 68 -10.94 -9.65 13.80
C PRO A 68 -11.60 -10.32 12.59
N ASN A 69 -12.88 -10.65 12.70
CA ASN A 69 -13.62 -11.19 11.57
C ASN A 69 -14.07 -10.03 10.66
N GLU A 70 -14.36 -10.33 9.40
CA GLU A 70 -15.12 -9.39 8.57
C GLU A 70 -16.56 -9.38 9.08
N GLY A 71 -17.04 -8.22 9.53
CA GLY A 71 -18.43 -8.11 9.93
C GLY A 71 -19.34 -8.35 8.73
N ASN A 72 -20.31 -9.23 8.95
CA ASN A 72 -21.26 -9.75 7.97
C ASN A 72 -20.66 -10.59 6.84
N CYS A 73 -20.16 -11.78 7.19
CA CYS A 73 -20.69 -12.97 6.51
C CYS A 73 -22.17 -13.05 6.89
N ASP A 74 -23.06 -12.51 6.06
CA ASP A 74 -24.51 -12.50 6.35
C ASP A 74 -25.01 -13.93 6.62
N GLY A 75 -25.22 -14.26 7.91
CA GLY A 75 -26.02 -15.37 8.39
C GLY A 75 -25.60 -16.80 8.04
N SER A 76 -24.50 -17.01 7.33
CA SER A 76 -23.97 -18.35 7.08
C SER A 76 -22.66 -18.49 7.83
N ILE A 77 -22.59 -19.54 8.65
CA ILE A 77 -21.37 -20.29 8.98
C ILE A 77 -20.38 -20.13 7.82
N CYS A 78 -19.10 -20.00 8.09
CA CYS A 78 -17.99 -20.00 7.12
C CYS A 78 -18.13 -21.20 6.16
N ALA A 79 -19.04 -21.12 5.20
CA ALA A 79 -19.55 -22.23 4.44
C ALA A 79 -18.74 -22.22 3.16
N SER A 80 -17.47 -22.62 3.29
CA SER A 80 -16.55 -23.03 2.22
C SER A 80 -16.44 -22.13 0.97
N THR A 81 -17.05 -20.94 0.97
CA THR A 81 -17.24 -20.05 -0.18
C THR A 81 -17.41 -18.57 0.24
N CYS A 82 -17.05 -18.18 1.46
CA CYS A 82 -17.06 -16.77 1.84
C CYS A 82 -15.87 -16.03 1.21
N TRP A 83 -16.13 -15.40 0.05
CA TRP A 83 -15.24 -14.40 -0.57
C TRP A 83 -15.55 -13.05 0.06
N CYS A 84 -15.30 -12.91 1.34
CA CYS A 84 -15.41 -11.63 2.03
C CYS A 84 -13.99 -11.05 2.05
N TRP A 85 -13.84 -9.89 1.40
CA TRP A 85 -12.61 -9.11 1.43
C TRP A 85 -13.01 -7.75 2.00
N ASP A 86 -12.45 -7.37 3.13
CA ASP A 86 -12.66 -6.04 3.68
C ASP A 86 -11.76 -5.04 2.94
N ASP A 87 -12.39 -4.08 2.26
CA ASP A 87 -11.69 -2.97 1.62
C ASP A 87 -11.43 -1.88 2.68
N LEU A 88 -10.22 -1.92 3.25
CA LEU A 88 -9.78 -0.99 4.30
C LEU A 88 -9.62 0.46 3.82
N THR A 89 -10.05 0.78 2.59
CA THR A 89 -10.10 2.15 2.08
C THR A 89 -11.31 2.94 2.56
N HIS A 90 -12.35 2.26 3.08
CA HIS A 90 -13.55 2.92 3.62
C HIS A 90 -13.58 2.80 5.16
N GLY A 91 -13.85 3.92 5.84
CA GLY A 91 -13.77 4.07 7.30
C GLY A 91 -14.86 3.35 8.10
N ASP A 92 -15.63 2.51 7.43
CA ASP A 92 -16.70 1.63 7.91
C ASP A 92 -16.32 0.14 7.87
N SER A 93 -15.07 -0.17 7.49
CA SER A 93 -14.45 -1.48 7.65
C SER A 93 -14.66 -2.04 9.07
N TYR A 94 -15.10 -3.30 9.15
CA TYR A 94 -15.30 -3.97 10.44
C TYR A 94 -13.98 -4.28 11.14
N LEU A 95 -12.93 -4.58 10.37
CA LEU A 95 -11.57 -4.65 10.90
C LEU A 95 -11.21 -3.34 11.60
N TYR A 96 -11.45 -2.21 10.95
CA TYR A 96 -11.15 -0.91 11.53
C TYR A 96 -11.97 -0.62 12.77
N LYS A 97 -13.24 -1.02 12.80
CA LYS A 97 -14.08 -0.88 13.98
C LYS A 97 -13.47 -1.63 15.17
N ASP A 98 -13.09 -2.89 14.99
CA ASP A 98 -12.53 -3.71 16.07
C ASP A 98 -11.15 -3.20 16.53
N LEU A 99 -10.25 -2.90 15.58
CA LEU A 99 -8.92 -2.36 15.91
C LEU A 99 -8.98 -0.96 16.56
N ARG A 100 -9.94 -0.12 16.15
CA ARG A 100 -10.12 1.22 16.71
C ARG A 100 -10.75 1.17 18.10
N ASN A 101 -11.69 0.26 18.35
CA ASN A 101 -12.33 0.13 19.66
C ASN A 101 -11.33 -0.22 20.78
N GLU A 102 -10.19 -0.80 20.41
CA GLU A 102 -9.09 -1.15 21.33
C GLU A 102 -7.91 -0.20 21.26
N ASP A 103 -8.05 0.97 20.62
CA ASP A 103 -6.99 1.95 20.43
C ASP A 103 -5.71 1.39 19.76
N LEU A 104 -5.83 0.26 19.04
CA LEU A 104 -4.71 -0.38 18.33
C LEU A 104 -4.41 0.32 17.01
N LEU A 105 -5.42 0.94 16.41
CA LEU A 105 -5.27 1.72 15.18
C LEU A 105 -6.19 2.95 15.20
N SER A 106 -5.59 4.14 15.24
CA SER A 106 -6.32 5.41 15.37
C SER A 106 -6.95 5.90 14.06
N VAL A 107 -6.31 5.59 12.92
CA VAL A 107 -6.77 5.97 11.57
C VAL A 107 -6.36 4.88 10.59
N LEU A 108 -7.30 4.46 9.72
CA LEU A 108 -6.97 3.59 8.59
C LEU A 108 -6.02 4.31 7.62
N PRO A 109 -4.91 3.67 7.24
CA PRO A 109 -4.05 4.21 6.21
C PRO A 109 -4.79 4.35 4.89
N LYS A 110 -4.77 5.57 4.35
CA LYS A 110 -5.36 5.89 3.06
C LYS A 110 -4.27 5.89 2.00
N ASP A 111 -4.47 5.09 0.94
CA ASP A 111 -3.51 5.00 -0.17
C ASP A 111 -3.11 6.40 -0.69
N PRO A 112 -1.82 6.66 -0.99
CA PRO A 112 -1.36 7.99 -1.40
C PRO A 112 -2.01 8.53 -2.69
N ILE A 113 -2.49 7.67 -3.58
CA ILE A 113 -3.20 8.06 -4.81
C ILE A 113 -4.70 8.10 -4.55
N ASN A 114 -5.18 7.40 -3.52
CA ASN A 114 -6.58 7.32 -3.13
C ASN A 114 -7.48 6.97 -4.33
N ASN A 115 -7.20 5.84 -4.95
CA ASN A 115 -7.98 5.32 -6.07
C ASN A 115 -8.41 3.87 -5.80
N ALA A 116 -9.38 3.37 -6.56
CA ALA A 116 -9.90 2.00 -6.40
C ALA A 116 -8.90 0.88 -6.76
N ASN A 117 -7.76 1.23 -7.39
CA ASN A 117 -6.77 0.27 -7.90
C ASN A 117 -5.71 -0.10 -6.86
N TYR A 118 -5.38 0.83 -5.96
CA TYR A 118 -4.40 0.66 -4.91
C TYR A 118 -5.11 0.76 -3.57
N ARG A 119 -5.52 -0.41 -3.06
CA ARG A 119 -6.24 -0.57 -1.79
C ARG A 119 -5.54 -1.57 -0.89
N TYR A 120 -5.76 -1.42 0.40
CA TYR A 120 -5.41 -2.41 1.41
C TYR A 120 -6.57 -3.37 1.55
N GLN A 121 -6.28 -4.66 1.49
CA GLN A 121 -7.29 -5.70 1.61
C GLN A 121 -6.92 -6.60 2.77
N TYR A 122 -7.89 -6.87 3.61
CA TYR A 122 -7.79 -7.84 4.68
C TYR A 122 -8.75 -8.99 4.36
N GLU A 123 -8.30 -10.21 4.60
CA GLU A 123 -9.10 -11.43 4.44
C GLU A 123 -8.78 -12.32 5.66
N PRO A 124 -9.71 -12.53 6.61
CA PRO A 124 -9.52 -13.47 7.70
C PRO A 124 -9.59 -14.89 7.15
N GLY A 125 -8.60 -15.69 7.51
CA GLY A 125 -8.50 -17.09 7.13
C GLY A 125 -9.32 -18.02 8.03
N CYS A 126 -8.90 -19.28 8.09
CA CYS A 126 -9.50 -20.37 8.86
C CYS A 126 -10.25 -19.94 10.13
N HIS A 127 -11.49 -20.38 10.28
CA HIS A 127 -12.26 -20.12 11.49
C HIS A 127 -12.30 -21.39 12.35
N ILE A 128 -11.79 -21.31 13.58
CA ILE A 128 -11.96 -22.36 14.60
C ILE A 128 -12.97 -21.83 15.61
N ASP A 129 -14.05 -22.58 15.86
CA ASP A 129 -15.15 -22.16 16.74
C ASP A 129 -15.75 -20.78 16.36
N GLY A 130 -15.78 -20.46 15.06
CA GLY A 130 -16.29 -19.19 14.54
C GLY A 130 -15.32 -18.00 14.65
N LYS A 131 -14.06 -18.25 15.02
CA LYS A 131 -13.04 -17.22 15.22
C LYS A 131 -11.88 -17.38 14.24
N ALA A 132 -11.53 -16.30 13.52
CA ALA A 132 -10.41 -16.31 12.60
C ALA A 132 -9.08 -16.57 13.31
N GLN A 133 -8.32 -17.55 12.82
CA GLN A 133 -6.99 -17.90 13.34
C GLN A 133 -5.87 -17.40 12.44
N TYR A 134 -6.20 -17.04 11.21
CA TYR A 134 -5.25 -16.57 10.21
C TYR A 134 -5.76 -15.33 9.52
N TYR A 135 -4.88 -14.65 8.79
CA TYR A 135 -5.26 -13.57 7.91
C TYR A 135 -4.32 -13.46 6.71
N ASP A 136 -4.86 -12.90 5.63
CA ASP A 136 -4.12 -12.39 4.50
C ASP A 136 -4.33 -10.88 4.40
N LEU A 137 -3.25 -10.13 4.49
CA LEU A 137 -3.23 -8.68 4.34
C LEU A 137 -2.49 -8.33 3.04
N ARG A 138 -3.16 -7.67 2.11
CA ARG A 138 -2.67 -7.46 0.75
C ARG A 138 -2.65 -5.97 0.39
N VAL A 139 -1.61 -5.55 -0.32
CA VAL A 139 -1.54 -4.23 -0.97
C VAL A 139 -0.94 -4.37 -2.36
N LYS A 140 -1.49 -3.65 -3.33
CA LYS A 140 -0.95 -3.63 -4.69
C LYS A 140 0.15 -2.59 -4.81
N LEU A 141 1.33 -2.99 -5.30
CA LEU A 141 2.45 -2.07 -5.53
C LEU A 141 2.37 -1.48 -6.94
N GLU A 142 2.67 -0.20 -7.06
CA GLU A 142 2.60 0.55 -8.32
C GLU A 142 3.76 0.23 -9.24
N THR A 143 4.97 0.07 -8.68
CA THR A 143 6.18 -0.20 -9.47
C THR A 143 6.18 -1.58 -10.12
N THR A 144 5.56 -2.58 -9.46
CA THR A 144 5.53 -3.97 -9.96
C THR A 144 4.17 -4.37 -10.53
N GLY A 145 3.09 -3.67 -10.17
CA GLY A 145 1.72 -4.05 -10.48
C GLY A 145 1.25 -5.32 -9.75
N LYS A 146 2.08 -5.90 -8.87
CA LYS A 146 1.82 -7.14 -8.15
C LYS A 146 1.26 -6.86 -6.75
N TRP A 147 0.56 -7.85 -6.23
CA TRP A 147 0.15 -7.88 -4.83
C TRP A 147 1.33 -8.22 -3.93
N TYR A 148 1.53 -7.41 -2.90
CA TYR A 148 2.36 -7.73 -1.74
C TYR A 148 1.44 -8.26 -0.65
N VAL A 149 1.71 -9.46 -0.16
CA VAL A 149 0.87 -10.18 0.79
C VAL A 149 1.65 -10.45 2.06
N LEU A 150 1.05 -10.14 3.21
CA LEU A 150 1.47 -10.52 4.54
C LEU A 150 0.45 -11.50 5.09
N THR A 151 0.93 -12.62 5.64
CA THR A 151 0.11 -13.69 6.21
C THR A 151 0.79 -14.21 7.46
N ASN A 152 0.02 -14.73 8.42
CA ASN A 152 0.53 -15.21 9.70
C ASN A 152 0.55 -16.74 9.87
N GLY A 153 0.08 -17.52 8.89
CA GLY A 153 0.21 -18.97 8.92
C GLY A 153 -0.86 -19.74 8.15
N ILE A 154 -0.44 -20.89 7.64
CA ILE A 154 -1.12 -21.88 6.77
C ILE A 154 -1.86 -21.32 5.53
N PRO A 155 -1.51 -21.76 4.29
CA PRO A 155 -2.29 -21.41 3.10
C PRO A 155 -3.78 -21.75 3.29
N THR A 156 -4.64 -20.93 2.69
CA THR A 156 -6.11 -21.08 2.66
C THR A 156 -6.59 -22.49 2.26
N ASP A 157 -5.70 -23.29 1.65
CA ASP A 157 -5.93 -24.66 1.21
C ASP A 157 -5.62 -25.72 2.29
N SER A 158 -5.48 -25.32 3.56
CA SER A 158 -5.19 -26.27 4.63
C SER A 158 -6.40 -27.14 4.98
N PRO A 159 -6.22 -28.46 5.25
CA PRO A 159 -7.32 -29.35 5.62
C PRO A 159 -8.07 -28.95 6.90
N GLN A 160 -7.51 -28.04 7.71
CA GLN A 160 -8.12 -27.55 8.94
C GLN A 160 -9.19 -26.48 8.68
N CYS A 161 -9.30 -25.97 7.46
CA CYS A 161 -10.23 -24.91 7.07
C CYS A 161 -11.33 -25.38 6.10
N ASP A 162 -11.24 -26.63 5.65
CA ASP A 162 -12.31 -27.32 4.95
C ASP A 162 -13.24 -27.96 5.98
N SER A 163 -14.19 -27.18 6.51
CA SER A 163 -15.32 -27.75 7.23
C SER A 163 -16.34 -28.30 6.23
N SER A 164 -16.01 -29.41 5.56
CA SER A 164 -17.00 -30.30 4.93
C SER A 164 -17.50 -31.31 5.96
N TRP A 165 -18.47 -30.85 6.76
CA TRP A 165 -19.60 -31.65 7.24
C TRP A 165 -20.89 -30.98 6.78
#